data_AF-A0A6J4SRN7-F1
#
_entry.id   AF-A0A6J4SRN7-F1
#
_cell.length_a   1.000
_cell.length_b   1.000
_cell.length_c   1.000
_cell.angle_alpha   90.00
_cell.angle_beta   90.00
_cell.angle_gamma   90.00
#
_symmetry.space_group_name_H-M   'P 1'
#
loop_
_entity.id
_entity.type
_entity.pdbx_description
1 polymer ?
#
loop_
_entity_poly.entity_id
_entity_poly.type
_entity_poly.pdbx_seq_one_letter_code
_entity_poly.pdbx_strand_id
1 'polypeptide(L)' 'MNGKGPLLLKFDYHLDDSDPDVFLLRRQDGAFVAAFSARGATREGIVEAAREDYLGLLREHVGLLGLASRREKVGA' A
#
# COMPACT_ATOMS: atom_id res chain seq x y z
N MET A 1 -24.19 7.61 -16.34
CA MET A 1 -23.62 7.35 -15.00
C MET A 1 -22.11 7.18 -15.15
N ASN A 2 -21.34 8.26 -15.08
CA ASN A 2 -19.87 8.18 -15.24
C ASN A 2 -19.23 8.18 -13.86
N GLY A 3 -19.36 7.06 -13.16
CA GLY A 3 -18.74 6.84 -11.85
C GLY A 3 -17.24 6.63 -12.00
N LYS A 4 -16.48 7.70 -12.22
CA LYS A 4 -15.05 7.71 -11.89
C LYS A 4 -14.97 7.88 -10.37
N GLY A 5 -15.26 6.80 -9.64
CA GLY A 5 -14.83 6.69 -8.25
C GLY A 5 -13.32 6.93 -8.19
N PRO A 6 -12.77 7.40 -7.06
CA PRO A 6 -11.33 7.60 -6.94
C PRO A 6 -10.64 6.34 -7.46
N LEU A 7 -9.66 6.50 -8.35
CA LEU A 7 -8.86 5.40 -8.87
C LEU A 7 -8.20 4.73 -7.66
N LEU A 8 -8.88 3.74 -7.07
CA LEU A 8 -8.33 2.98 -5.97
C LEU A 8 -7.07 2.33 -6.55
N LEU A 9 -5.92 2.74 -6.03
CA LEU A 9 -4.65 2.18 -6.45
C LEU A 9 -4.72 0.68 -6.17
N LYS A 10 -4.83 -0.13 -7.22
CA LYS A 10 -4.91 -1.58 -7.05
C LYS A 10 -3.49 -2.08 -6.85
N PHE A 11 -3.15 -2.39 -5.61
CA PHE A 11 -1.90 -3.05 -5.25
C PHE A 11 -2.22 -4.50 -4.88
N ASP A 12 -1.54 -5.43 -5.53
CA ASP A 12 -1.48 -6.81 -5.07
C ASP A 12 -0.31 -6.97 -4.08
N TYR A 13 -0.49 -7.86 -3.11
CA TYR A 13 0.49 -8.19 -2.07
C TYR A 13 0.84 -9.67 -2.17
N HIS A 14 2.12 -10.00 -1.99
CA HIS A 14 2.61 -11.37 -1.98
C HIS A 14 3.53 -11.60 -0.79
N LEU A 15 3.58 -12.86 -0.36
CA LEU A 15 4.58 -13.33 0.58
C LEU A 15 5.71 -13.98 -0.20
N ASP A 16 6.93 -13.53 0.09
CA ASP A 16 8.14 -14.22 -0.29
C ASP A 16 8.45 -15.27 0.79
N ASP A 17 8.45 -16.54 0.39
CA ASP A 17 8.70 -17.73 1.22
C ASP A 17 10.07 -18.38 0.92
N SER A 18 10.98 -17.64 0.28
CA SER A 18 12.32 -18.12 -0.05
C SER A 18 13.14 -18.51 1.20
N ASP A 19 12.84 -17.91 2.35
CA ASP A 19 13.44 -18.23 3.64
C ASP A 19 12.47 -19.06 4.51
N PRO A 20 12.90 -20.23 5.04
CA PRO A 20 12.02 -21.10 5.83
C PRO A 20 11.63 -20.53 7.20
N ASP A 21 12.38 -19.56 7.73
CA ASP A 21 12.14 -18.98 9.05
C ASP A 21 11.44 -17.62 9.00
N VAL A 22 11.29 -17.02 7.81
CA VAL A 22 10.73 -15.68 7.64
C VAL A 22 9.87 -15.57 6.38
N PHE A 23 8.68 -14.98 6.52
CA PHE A 23 7.87 -14.52 5.40
C PHE A 23 8.05 -13.01 5.19
N LEU A 24 8.41 -12.59 3.98
CA LEU A 24 8.47 -11.17 3.64
C LEU A 24 7.20 -10.76 2.88
N LEU A 25 6.43 -9.85 3.45
CA LEU A 25 5.29 -9.23 2.79
C LEU A 25 5.78 -8.11 1.87
N ARG A 26 5.47 -8.25 0.58
CA ARG A 26 5.87 -7.31 -0.46
C ARG A 26 4.67 -6.92 -1.32
N ARG A 27 4.70 -5.68 -1.80
CA ARG A 27 3.77 -5.20 -2.82
C ARG A 27 4.21 -5.61 -4.22
N GLN A 28 3.28 -5.61 -5.17
CA GLN A 28 3.51 -5.94 -6.58
C GLN A 28 4.61 -5.10 -7.25
N ASP A 29 4.85 -3.89 -6.76
CA ASP A 29 5.90 -2.98 -7.23
C ASP A 29 7.27 -3.29 -6.59
N GLY A 30 7.37 -4.36 -5.81
CA GLY A 30 8.58 -4.79 -5.13
C GLY A 30 8.85 -4.09 -3.80
N ALA A 31 7.98 -3.15 -3.39
CA ALA A 31 8.14 -2.45 -2.12
C ALA A 31 8.00 -3.42 -0.94
N PHE A 32 8.93 -3.31 0.00
CA PHE A 32 8.89 -4.05 1.25
C PHE A 32 7.84 -3.44 2.18
N VAL A 33 6.99 -4.29 2.78
CA VAL A 33 5.94 -3.87 3.70
C VAL A 33 6.28 -4.28 5.12
N ALA A 34 6.50 -5.59 5.34
CA ALA A 34 6.78 -6.14 6.66
C ALA A 34 7.47 -7.51 6.56
N ALA A 35 8.12 -7.92 7.65
CA ALA A 35 8.69 -9.26 7.80
C ALA A 35 8.04 -9.96 8.99
N PHE A 36 7.72 -11.24 8.82
CA PHE A 36 7.11 -12.07 9.84
C PHE A 36 7.96 -13.31 10.07
N SER A 37 8.24 -13.66 11.32
CA SER A 37 8.81 -14.98 11.60
C SER A 37 7.80 -16.05 11.20
N ALA A 38 8.23 -17.10 10.50
CA ALA A 38 7.37 -18.22 10.11
C ALA A 38 6.66 -18.88 11.32
N ARG A 39 7.30 -18.84 12.50
CA ARG A 39 6.75 -19.38 13.76
C ARG A 39 5.69 -18.49 14.41
N GLY A 40 5.69 -17.20 14.10
CA GLY A 40 4.79 -16.19 14.70
C GLY A 40 3.86 -15.52 13.68
N ALA A 41 3.98 -15.84 12.40
CA ALA A 41 3.18 -15.27 11.34
C ALA A 41 1.72 -15.76 11.48
N THR A 42 0.80 -14.82 11.65
CA THR A 42 -0.63 -15.09 11.57
C THR A 42 -1.20 -14.47 10.31
N ARG A 43 -2.23 -15.09 9.76
CA ARG A 43 -2.94 -14.54 8.60
C ARG A 43 -3.46 -13.14 8.89
N GLU A 44 -3.98 -12.93 10.11
CA GLU A 44 -4.51 -11.66 10.57
C GLU A 44 -3.41 -10.59 10.63
N GLY A 45 -2.22 -10.92 11.17
CA GLY A 45 -1.11 -9.98 11.23
C GLY A 45 -0.59 -9.57 9.85
N ILE A 46 -0.53 -10.53 8.91
CA ILE A 46 -0.15 -10.25 7.52
C ILE A 46 -1.18 -9.36 6.83
N VAL A 47 -2.47 -9.63 7.00
CA VAL A 47 -3.56 -8.83 6.39
C VAL A 47 -3.59 -7.42 6.95
N GLU A 48 -3.44 -7.25 8.27
CA GLU A 48 -3.40 -5.91 8.87
C GLU A 48 -2.18 -5.11 8.39
N ALA A 49 -1.00 -5.72 8.28
CA ALA A 49 0.17 -5.01 7.73
C ALA A 49 -0.04 -4.54 6.28
N ALA A 50 -0.65 -5.38 5.43
CA ALA A 50 -1.00 -4.98 4.06
C ALA A 50 -2.02 -3.82 4.06
N ARG A 51 -3.01 -3.87 4.96
CA ARG A 51 -4.04 -2.84 5.08
C ARG A 51 -3.47 -1.51 5.56
N GLU A 52 -2.57 -1.52 6.53
CA GLU A 52 -1.91 -0.32 7.04
C GLU A 52 -1.07 0.38 5.97
N ASP A 53 -0.27 -0.38 5.21
CA ASP A 53 0.49 0.14 4.08
C ASP A 53 -0.45 0.72 2.99
N TYR A 54 -1.52 0.00 2.63
CA TYR A 54 -2.51 0.48 1.66
C TYR A 54 -3.16 1.81 2.09
N LEU A 55 -3.53 1.92 3.37
CA LEU A 55 -4.09 3.15 3.94
C LEU A 55 -3.07 4.30 3.89
N GLY A 56 -1.79 4.01 4.13
CA GLY A 56 -0.70 4.98 3.97
C GLY A 56 -0.62 5.52 2.54
N LEU A 57 -0.66 4.63 1.54
CA LEU A 57 -0.62 5.00 0.12
C LEU A 57 -1.83 5.82 -0.31
N LEU A 58 -3.02 5.46 0.16
CA LEU A 58 -4.23 6.23 -0.11
C LEU A 58 -4.12 7.65 0.45
N ARG A 59 -3.60 7.80 1.68
CA ARG A 59 -3.40 9.12 2.29
C ARG A 59 -2.37 9.94 1.52
N GLU A 60 -1.26 9.34 1.13
CA GLU A 60 -0.25 10.01 0.30
C GLU A 60 -0.82 10.43 -1.05
N HIS A 61 -1.53 9.53 -1.74
CA HIS A 61 -2.15 9.81 -3.03
C HIS A 61 -3.18 10.95 -2.96
N VAL A 62 -4.06 10.93 -1.96
CA VAL A 62 -5.03 12.01 -1.72
C VAL A 62 -4.30 13.31 -1.36
N GLY A 63 -3.22 13.24 -0.58
CA GLY A 63 -2.35 14.38 -0.30
C GLY A 63 -1.73 14.97 -1.57
N LEU A 64 -1.16 14.13 -2.44
CA LEU A 64 -0.56 14.53 -3.71
C LEU A 64 -1.59 15.16 -4.66
N LEU A 65 -2.81 14.60 -4.75
CA LEU A 65 -3.91 15.21 -5.51
C LEU A 65 -4.29 16.59 -4.95
N GLY A 66 -4.36 16.73 -3.63
CA GLY A 66 -4.62 18.00 -2.96
C GLY A 66 -3.52 19.05 -3.20
N LEU A 67 -2.25 18.62 -3.28
CA LEU A 67 -1.11 19.49 -3.59
C LEU A 67 -1.04 19.87 -5.07
N ALA A 68 -1.34 18.95 -5.99
CA ALA A 68 -1.42 19.23 -7.42
C ALA A 68 -2.48 20.31 -7.70
N SER A 69 -3.63 20.24 -7.03
CA SER A 69 -4.71 21.23 -7.15
C SER A 69 -4.32 22.62 -6.61
N ARG A 70 -3.33 22.71 -5.70
CA ARG A 70 -2.84 23.99 -5.15
C ARG A 70 -1.83 24.68 -6.07
N ARG A 71 -1.16 23.95 -6.98
CA ARG A 71 -0.16 24.51 -7.89
C ARG A 71 -0.73 25.27 -9.09
N GLU A 72 -2.02 25.11 -9.41
CA GLU A 72 -2.68 25.85 -10.49
C GLU A 72 -3.20 27.24 -10.09
N LYS A 73 -3.08 27.66 -8.82
CA LYS A 73 -3.59 28.96 -8.34
C LYS A 73 -2.51 29.93 -7.83
N VAL A 74 -1.31 29.90 -8.42
CA VAL A 74 -0.33 30.99 -8.24
C VAL A 74 0.10 31.44 -9.63
N GLY A 75 -0.69 32.33 -10.21
CA GLY A 75 -0.50 32.85 -11.55
C GLY A 75 -1.73 33.60 -12.04
N ALA A 76 -2.11 34.68 -11.36
CA ALA A 76 -3.01 35.72 -11.87
C ALA A 76 -2.58 37.07 -11.30
#